data_AF-A0A821TAK6-F1
#
_entry.id   AF-A0A821TAK6-F1
#
_cell.length_a   1.000
_cell.length_b   1.000
_cell.length_c   1.000
_cell.angle_alpha   90.00
_cell.angle_beta   90.00
_cell.angle_gamma   90.00
#
_symmetry.space_group_name_H-M   'P 1'
#
loop_
_entity.id
_entity.type
_entity.pdbx_description
1 polymer ?
#
loop_
_entity_poly.entity_id
_entity_poly.type
_entity_poly.pdbx_seq_one_letter_code
_entity_poly.pdbx_strand_id
1 'polypeptide(L)'
;MHSVFRVNDIKQTVSNSRLWEVQLSLTGDNDPQLATLTERMREETQGSTGWYRMGKLMLQVGHFNQAEDLYNELLKKASSDDDRAHIYHMLGFLKNDQGQYKEAVSFYEKSLEIYRKTLPEDHSSLANTYNNIGLAYDNMGNYSKALEFYEKAIKIKEKSLPPNHPDLATSYNNIGEVYRNMGNYSKALEFYEKDLEITKKSLPPNHPDLATSYNNIGLAYDNMGNYSKALEFYDKSLKIREKSLPPNHPSLATSYNNIGEAYRNMGNYSKALEFYDKSLKIREKSLPPNHPDLATSYNNIGMAYSGQGDYPKALSYLEKALAIREKSLPPTHPDIKDTIDNIDYVKKKM
;
A
#
# COMPACT_ATOMS: atom_id res chain seq x y z
N MET A 1 -12.54 2.93 34.14
CA MET A 1 -12.02 4.28 34.40
C MET A 1 -10.88 4.47 33.41
N HIS A 2 -11.15 5.03 32.23
CA HIS A 2 -10.09 5.27 31.25
C HIS A 2 -9.32 6.51 31.71
N SER A 3 -7.99 6.39 31.79
CA SER A 3 -7.15 7.54 32.13
C SER A 3 -7.03 8.41 30.88
N VAL A 4 -7.62 9.60 30.90
CA VAL A 4 -7.52 10.58 29.82
C VAL A 4 -6.50 11.64 30.22
N PHE A 5 -5.61 12.00 29.29
CA PHE A 5 -4.59 13.01 29.52
C PHE A 5 -4.93 14.28 28.75
N ARG A 6 -4.88 15.42 29.43
CA ARG A 6 -4.97 16.74 28.83
C ARG A 6 -3.58 17.23 28.46
N VAL A 7 -3.39 17.67 27.22
CA VAL A 7 -2.18 18.38 26.79
C VAL A 7 -2.32 19.85 27.21
N ASN A 8 -1.44 20.31 28.11
CA ASN A 8 -1.49 21.67 28.64
C ASN A 8 -0.62 22.63 27.84
N ASP A 9 0.60 22.21 27.51
CA ASP A 9 1.60 23.05 26.88
C ASP A 9 2.54 22.21 26.03
N ILE A 10 2.98 22.77 24.91
CA ILE A 10 3.92 22.14 23.98
C ILE A 10 5.03 23.17 23.72
N LYS A 11 6.21 22.91 24.27
CA LYS A 11 7.37 23.81 24.16
C LYS A 11 8.50 23.17 23.40
N GLN A 12 9.07 23.90 22.44
CA GLN A 12 10.26 23.46 21.74
C GLN A 12 11.45 23.51 22.70
N THR A 13 12.17 22.41 22.84
CA THR A 13 13.31 22.36 23.75
C THR A 13 14.46 23.23 23.22
N VAL A 14 15.08 24.00 24.11
CA VAL A 14 16.12 24.97 23.76
C VAL A 14 17.39 24.29 23.22
N SER A 15 17.58 23.01 23.54
CA SER A 15 18.75 22.22 23.15
C SER A 15 18.64 21.59 21.75
N ASN A 16 17.44 21.47 21.17
CA ASN A 16 17.26 20.85 19.85
C ASN A 16 15.93 21.29 19.22
N SER A 17 16.00 21.93 18.05
CA SER A 17 14.83 22.42 17.31
C SER A 17 13.89 21.32 16.80
N ARG A 18 14.23 20.04 16.97
CA ARG A 18 13.37 18.90 16.63
C ARG A 18 12.76 18.20 17.84
N LEU A 19 13.10 18.58 19.06
CA LEU A 19 12.55 17.99 20.28
C LEU A 19 11.59 18.96 20.94
N TRP A 20 10.40 18.46 21.28
CA TRP A 20 9.32 19.19 21.91
C TRP A 20 8.97 18.53 23.24
N GLU A 21 8.86 19.34 24.28
CA GLU A 21 8.37 18.94 25.59
C GLU A 21 6.86 19.16 25.65
N VAL A 22 6.12 18.11 25.99
CA VAL A 22 4.66 18.13 26.07
C VAL A 22 4.26 17.90 27.52
N GLN A 23 3.64 18.91 28.13
CA GLN A 23 3.12 18.78 29.48
C GLN A 23 1.71 18.17 29.46
N LEU A 24 1.56 17.03 30.14
CA LEU A 24 0.29 16.32 30.29
C LEU A 24 -0.20 16.39 31.73
N SER A 25 -1.50 16.60 31.92
CA SER A 25 -2.18 16.40 33.21
C SER A 25 -3.24 15.33 33.10
N LEU A 26 -3.31 14.45 34.11
CA LEU A 26 -4.39 13.48 34.23
C LEU A 26 -5.71 14.22 34.43
N THR A 27 -6.72 13.91 33.62
CA THR A 27 -8.04 14.53 33.72
C THR A 27 -9.14 13.47 33.71
N GLY A 28 -10.33 13.84 34.20
CA GLY A 28 -11.51 12.99 34.20
C GLY A 28 -12.50 13.38 33.11
N ASP A 29 -13.53 12.56 32.91
CA ASP A 29 -14.57 12.75 31.88
C ASP A 29 -15.36 14.08 32.00
N ASN A 30 -15.16 14.84 33.10
CA ASN A 30 -15.84 16.11 33.39
C ASN A 30 -15.02 17.37 33.02
N ASP A 31 -13.89 17.26 32.30
CA ASP A 31 -13.09 18.43 31.90
C ASP A 31 -13.89 19.30 30.89
N PRO A 32 -14.16 20.59 31.18
CA PRO A 32 -14.96 21.45 30.32
C PRO A 32 -14.36 21.66 28.92
N GLN A 33 -13.04 21.66 28.78
CA GLN A 33 -12.38 21.83 27.49
C GLN A 33 -12.38 20.53 26.69
N LEU A 34 -12.25 19.37 27.35
CA LEU A 34 -12.42 18.07 26.70
C LEU A 34 -13.88 17.86 26.28
N ALA A 35 -14.84 18.25 27.12
CA ALA A 35 -16.25 18.28 26.79
C ALA A 35 -16.52 19.22 25.62
N THR A 36 -15.89 20.40 25.57
CA THR A 36 -15.98 21.33 24.44
C THR A 36 -15.33 20.75 23.17
N LEU A 37 -14.20 20.05 23.28
CA LEU A 37 -13.56 19.38 22.14
C LEU A 37 -14.41 18.21 21.65
N THR A 38 -15.02 17.46 22.57
CA THR A 38 -15.91 16.35 22.26
C THR A 38 -17.21 16.87 21.66
N GLU A 39 -17.75 17.97 22.15
CA GLU A 39 -18.92 18.63 21.58
C GLU A 39 -18.59 19.26 20.23
N ARG A 40 -17.40 19.84 20.06
CA ARG A 40 -16.92 20.35 18.78
C ARG A 40 -16.65 19.23 17.79
N MET A 41 -16.08 18.11 18.22
CA MET A 41 -15.98 16.89 17.41
C MET A 41 -17.38 16.38 17.09
N ARG A 42 -18.33 16.44 18.03
CA ARG A 42 -19.73 16.05 17.81
C ARG A 42 -20.42 16.96 16.80
N GLU A 43 -20.21 18.27 16.87
CA GLU A 43 -20.72 19.30 15.96
C GLU A 43 -20.08 19.20 14.57
N GLU A 44 -18.75 19.05 14.51
CA GLU A 44 -17.99 18.79 13.28
C GLU A 44 -18.28 17.39 12.71
N THR A 45 -18.84 16.48 13.53
CA THR A 45 -19.38 15.19 13.10
C THR A 45 -20.90 15.15 12.97
N GLN A 46 -21.62 16.27 13.16
CA GLN A 46 -23.06 16.32 12.90
C GLN A 46 -23.30 16.23 11.39
N GLY A 47 -24.06 15.21 10.99
CA GLY A 47 -24.33 14.88 9.59
C GLY A 47 -23.63 13.60 9.14
N SER A 48 -24.11 13.04 8.04
CA SER A 48 -23.60 11.78 7.50
C SER A 48 -22.09 11.85 7.21
N THR A 49 -21.61 12.98 6.67
CA THR A 49 -20.19 13.24 6.36
C THR A 49 -19.25 13.19 7.57
N GLY A 50 -19.75 13.58 8.74
CA GLY A 50 -19.01 13.62 9.98
C GLY A 50 -18.62 12.24 10.50
N TRP A 51 -19.64 11.39 10.64
CA TRP A 51 -19.46 10.00 11.05
C TRP A 51 -18.65 9.19 10.03
N TYR A 52 -18.72 9.51 8.74
CA TYR A 52 -17.86 8.90 7.72
C TYR A 52 -16.38 9.22 7.93
N ARG A 53 -16.04 10.47 8.24
CA ARG A 53 -14.65 10.85 8.55
C ARG A 53 -14.16 10.13 9.80
N MET A 54 -14.99 10.03 10.83
CA MET A 54 -14.67 9.28 12.05
C MET A 54 -14.38 7.81 11.75
N GLY A 55 -15.26 7.14 10.99
CA GLY A 55 -15.03 5.76 10.58
C GLY A 55 -13.74 5.59 9.77
N LYS A 56 -13.44 6.49 8.84
CA LYS A 56 -12.18 6.46 8.08
C LYS A 56 -10.94 6.66 8.97
N LEU A 57 -11.02 7.55 9.96
CA LEU A 57 -9.95 7.73 10.94
C LEU A 57 -9.74 6.47 11.77
N MET A 58 -10.82 5.84 12.24
CA MET A 58 -10.76 4.57 12.98
C MET A 58 -10.05 3.49 12.16
N LEU A 59 -10.30 3.40 10.85
CA LEU A 59 -9.56 2.50 9.95
C LEU A 59 -8.07 2.82 9.91
N GLN A 60 -7.71 4.10 9.76
CA GLN A 60 -6.31 4.52 9.69
C GLN A 60 -5.51 4.22 10.97
N VAL A 61 -6.17 4.23 12.13
CA VAL A 61 -5.55 3.88 13.42
C VAL A 61 -5.71 2.40 13.80
N GLY A 62 -6.27 1.57 12.90
CA GLY A 62 -6.40 0.11 13.08
C GLY A 62 -7.57 -0.33 13.97
N HIS A 63 -8.53 0.55 14.27
CA HIS A 63 -9.73 0.25 15.03
C HIS A 63 -10.86 -0.32 14.15
N PHE A 64 -10.57 -1.41 13.44
CA PHE A 64 -11.46 -1.99 12.43
C PHE A 64 -12.85 -2.38 12.97
N ASN A 65 -12.90 -3.04 14.14
CA ASN A 65 -14.17 -3.47 14.72
C ASN A 65 -15.05 -2.27 15.13
N GLN A 66 -14.44 -1.21 15.66
CA GLN A 66 -15.18 0.01 16.05
C GLN A 66 -15.71 0.75 14.82
N ALA A 67 -14.92 0.80 13.74
CA ALA A 67 -15.37 1.34 12.47
C ALA A 67 -16.56 0.53 11.91
N GLU A 68 -16.49 -0.80 12.00
CA GLU A 68 -17.57 -1.69 11.58
C GLU A 68 -18.86 -1.46 12.36
N ASP A 69 -18.78 -1.43 13.69
CA ASP A 69 -19.92 -1.18 14.58
C ASP A 69 -20.56 0.18 14.28
N LEU A 70 -19.73 1.21 14.08
CA LEU A 70 -20.20 2.54 13.70
C LEU A 70 -20.96 2.50 12.37
N TYR A 71 -20.39 1.92 11.32
CA TYR A 71 -21.05 1.86 10.01
C TYR A 71 -22.34 1.05 10.05
N ASN A 72 -22.39 -0.04 10.81
CA ASN A 72 -23.62 -0.81 11.00
C ASN A 72 -24.71 -0.01 11.75
N GLU A 73 -24.33 0.79 12.74
CA GLU A 73 -25.27 1.70 13.43
C GLU A 73 -25.77 2.83 12.51
N LEU A 74 -24.90 3.41 11.70
CA LEU A 74 -25.30 4.39 10.69
C LEU A 74 -26.24 3.77 9.65
N LEU A 75 -25.99 2.52 9.25
CA LEU A 75 -26.82 1.82 8.28
C LEU A 75 -28.26 1.67 8.77
N LYS A 76 -28.46 1.38 10.06
CA LYS A 76 -29.80 1.28 10.69
C LYS A 76 -30.52 2.63 10.72
N LYS A 77 -29.78 3.73 10.81
CA LYS A 77 -30.30 5.10 10.91
C LYS A 77 -30.37 5.83 9.56
N ALA A 78 -29.92 5.19 8.48
CA ALA A 78 -29.87 5.80 7.16
C ALA A 78 -31.27 6.15 6.66
N SER A 79 -31.52 7.44 6.48
CA SER A 79 -32.81 7.99 6.02
C SER A 79 -32.94 8.06 4.51
N SER A 80 -31.84 7.95 3.77
CA SER A 80 -31.82 8.01 2.30
C SER A 80 -31.14 6.80 1.69
N ASP A 81 -31.53 6.47 0.46
CA ASP A 81 -30.86 5.43 -0.32
C ASP A 81 -29.40 5.81 -0.64
N ASP A 82 -29.11 7.09 -0.86
CA ASP A 82 -27.75 7.58 -1.09
C ASP A 82 -26.84 7.36 0.14
N ASP A 83 -27.32 7.71 1.34
CA ASP A 83 -26.59 7.43 2.59
C ASP A 83 -26.35 5.93 2.76
N ARG A 84 -27.37 5.10 2.48
CA ARG A 84 -27.25 3.65 2.56
C ARG A 84 -26.21 3.11 1.59
N ALA A 85 -26.20 3.61 0.35
CA ALA A 85 -25.23 3.24 -0.67
C ALA A 85 -23.81 3.61 -0.26
N HIS A 86 -23.64 4.80 0.34
CA HIS A 86 -22.33 5.26 0.82
C HIS A 86 -21.83 4.42 2.01
N ILE A 87 -22.70 4.11 2.97
CA ILE A 87 -22.35 3.27 4.13
C ILE A 87 -21.96 1.86 3.67
N TYR A 88 -22.68 1.28 2.71
CA TYR A 88 -22.28 0.00 2.12
C TYR A 88 -20.93 0.09 1.42
N HIS A 89 -20.64 1.17 0.69
CA HIS A 89 -19.32 1.37 0.10
C HIS A 89 -18.22 1.38 1.18
N MET A 90 -18.44 2.07 2.30
CA MET A 90 -17.47 2.14 3.40
C MET A 90 -17.28 0.81 4.13
N LEU A 91 -18.36 0.04 4.34
CA LEU A 91 -18.26 -1.33 4.85
C LEU A 91 -17.47 -2.23 3.89
N GLY A 92 -17.66 -2.07 2.58
CA GLY A 92 -16.85 -2.75 1.57
C GLY A 92 -15.37 -2.40 1.68
N PHE A 93 -15.05 -1.11 1.86
CA PHE A 93 -13.69 -0.62 2.04
C PHE A 93 -13.03 -1.19 3.29
N LEU A 94 -13.74 -1.15 4.43
CA LEU A 94 -13.31 -1.79 5.68
C LEU A 94 -12.98 -3.27 5.48
N LYS A 95 -13.90 -4.03 4.87
CA LYS A 95 -13.71 -5.47 4.65
C LYS A 95 -12.54 -5.77 3.73
N ASN A 96 -12.31 -4.92 2.73
CA ASN A 96 -11.15 -5.05 1.86
C ASN A 96 -9.84 -4.84 2.65
N ASP A 97 -9.78 -3.85 3.54
CA ASP A 97 -8.60 -3.59 4.37
C ASP A 97 -8.33 -4.71 5.39
N GLN A 98 -9.39 -5.36 5.88
CA GLN A 98 -9.30 -6.58 6.71
C GLN A 98 -8.89 -7.84 5.92
N GLY A 99 -8.70 -7.76 4.60
CA GLY A 99 -8.43 -8.91 3.73
C GLY A 99 -9.66 -9.80 3.47
N GLN A 100 -10.85 -9.38 3.91
CA GLN A 100 -12.12 -10.08 3.72
C GLN A 100 -12.75 -9.74 2.36
N TYR A 101 -12.03 -10.01 1.28
CA TYR A 101 -12.35 -9.52 -0.07
C TYR A 101 -13.72 -9.97 -0.59
N LYS A 102 -14.19 -11.18 -0.24
CA LYS A 102 -15.52 -11.66 -0.66
C LYS A 102 -16.65 -10.86 -0.02
N GLU A 103 -16.51 -10.54 1.27
CA GLU A 103 -17.47 -9.70 1.99
C GLU A 103 -17.43 -8.27 1.47
N ALA A 104 -16.22 -7.77 1.17
CA ALA A 104 -16.03 -6.46 0.55
C ALA A 104 -16.82 -6.33 -0.76
N VAL A 105 -16.68 -7.31 -1.66
CA VAL A 105 -17.44 -7.36 -2.93
C VAL A 105 -18.95 -7.35 -2.66
N SER A 106 -19.44 -8.13 -1.69
CA SER A 106 -20.88 -8.15 -1.38
C SER A 106 -21.41 -6.77 -0.95
N PHE A 107 -20.66 -6.04 -0.12
CA PHE A 107 -21.03 -4.68 0.29
C PHE A 107 -20.94 -3.68 -0.86
N TYR A 108 -19.89 -3.74 -1.68
CA TYR A 108 -19.79 -2.89 -2.87
C TYR A 108 -20.90 -3.15 -3.88
N GLU A 109 -21.32 -4.40 -4.08
CA GLU A 109 -22.44 -4.74 -4.97
C GLU A 109 -23.76 -4.16 -4.47
N LYS A 110 -24.01 -4.17 -3.15
CA LYS A 110 -25.19 -3.50 -2.55
C LYS A 110 -25.14 -1.98 -2.76
N SER A 111 -23.96 -1.37 -2.57
CA SER A 111 -23.75 0.06 -2.86
C SER A 111 -24.02 0.38 -4.34
N LEU A 112 -23.45 -0.43 -5.23
CA LEU A 112 -23.57 -0.29 -6.67
C LEU A 112 -25.01 -0.43 -7.15
N GLU A 113 -25.78 -1.38 -6.59
CA GLU A 113 -27.19 -1.57 -6.94
C GLU A 113 -28.01 -0.30 -6.69
N ILE A 114 -27.76 0.37 -5.56
CA ILE A 114 -28.45 1.61 -5.22
C ILE A 114 -27.97 2.74 -6.11
N TYR A 115 -26.65 2.95 -6.23
CA TYR A 115 -26.09 4.02 -7.04
C TYR A 115 -26.51 3.95 -8.51
N ARG A 116 -26.68 2.75 -9.08
CA ARG A 116 -27.19 2.58 -10.45
C ARG A 116 -28.64 3.04 -10.63
N LYS A 117 -29.43 3.05 -9.55
CA LYS A 117 -30.84 3.52 -9.57
C LYS A 117 -30.96 5.01 -9.29
N THR A 118 -30.04 5.56 -8.50
CA THR A 118 -30.15 6.93 -7.97
C THR A 118 -29.26 7.95 -8.69
N LEU A 119 -28.17 7.52 -9.33
CA LEU A 119 -27.17 8.41 -9.93
C LEU A 119 -27.13 8.29 -11.45
N PRO A 120 -26.68 9.36 -12.16
CA PRO A 120 -26.36 9.29 -13.58
C PRO A 120 -25.31 8.21 -13.90
N GLU A 121 -25.35 7.63 -15.10
CA GLU A 121 -24.44 6.55 -15.51
C GLU A 121 -22.96 6.93 -15.48
N ASP A 122 -22.64 8.21 -15.61
CA ASP A 122 -21.28 8.76 -15.59
C ASP A 122 -20.87 9.35 -14.23
N HIS A 123 -21.64 9.10 -13.18
CA HIS A 123 -21.33 9.61 -11.85
C HIS A 123 -20.07 8.97 -11.26
N SER A 124 -19.20 9.78 -10.65
CA SER A 124 -17.91 9.35 -10.08
C SER A 124 -18.04 8.24 -9.02
N SER A 125 -19.09 8.27 -8.19
CA SER A 125 -19.39 7.20 -7.23
C SER A 125 -19.55 5.81 -7.87
N LEU A 126 -20.11 5.72 -9.08
CA LEU A 126 -20.19 4.44 -9.81
C LEU A 126 -18.80 3.97 -10.21
N ALA A 127 -17.97 4.87 -10.76
CA ALA A 127 -16.60 4.55 -11.13
C ALA A 127 -15.77 4.09 -9.92
N ASN A 128 -15.91 4.76 -8.77
CA ASN A 128 -15.19 4.42 -7.54
C ASN A 128 -15.62 3.04 -7.01
N THR A 129 -16.91 2.75 -6.98
CA THR A 129 -17.41 1.44 -6.54
C THR A 129 -16.97 0.33 -7.51
N TYR A 130 -17.03 0.54 -8.83
CA TYR A 130 -16.49 -0.42 -9.79
C TYR A 130 -14.98 -0.64 -9.60
N ASN A 131 -14.20 0.42 -9.40
CA ASN A 131 -12.77 0.30 -9.15
C ASN A 131 -12.48 -0.53 -7.90
N ASN A 132 -13.22 -0.31 -6.81
CA ASN A 132 -13.00 -1.05 -5.56
C ASN A 132 -13.46 -2.51 -5.62
N ILE A 133 -14.50 -2.82 -6.40
CA ILE A 133 -14.86 -4.21 -6.73
C ILE A 133 -13.72 -4.86 -7.53
N GLY A 134 -13.19 -4.14 -8.53
CA GLY A 134 -12.04 -4.57 -9.32
C GLY A 134 -10.84 -4.93 -8.44
N LEU A 135 -10.48 -4.03 -7.51
CA LEU A 135 -9.41 -4.24 -6.54
C LEU A 135 -9.64 -5.45 -5.64
N ALA A 136 -10.85 -5.64 -5.13
CA ALA A 136 -11.16 -6.81 -4.31
C ALA A 136 -11.03 -8.13 -5.10
N TYR A 137 -11.41 -8.15 -6.38
CA TYR A 137 -11.20 -9.31 -7.24
C TYR A 137 -9.74 -9.54 -7.59
N ASP A 138 -8.96 -8.48 -7.81
CA ASP A 138 -7.52 -8.56 -8.06
C ASP A 138 -6.78 -9.17 -6.85
N ASN A 139 -7.11 -8.71 -5.64
CA ASN A 139 -6.57 -9.26 -4.39
C ASN A 139 -6.95 -10.74 -4.16
N MET A 140 -8.05 -11.21 -4.75
CA MET A 140 -8.43 -12.63 -4.74
C MET A 140 -7.76 -13.45 -5.86
N GLY A 141 -6.94 -12.83 -6.72
CA GLY A 141 -6.35 -13.45 -7.90
C GLY A 141 -7.34 -13.69 -9.04
N ASN A 142 -8.55 -13.11 -8.98
CA ASN A 142 -9.54 -13.23 -10.05
C ASN A 142 -9.39 -12.08 -11.05
N TYR A 143 -8.29 -12.15 -11.80
CA TYR A 143 -7.87 -11.09 -12.72
C TYR A 143 -8.89 -10.79 -13.82
N SER A 144 -9.61 -11.80 -14.33
CA SER A 144 -10.64 -11.59 -15.36
C SER A 144 -11.80 -10.72 -14.86
N LYS A 145 -12.29 -10.98 -13.64
CA LYS A 145 -13.33 -10.13 -13.04
C LYS A 145 -12.77 -8.75 -12.66
N ALA A 146 -11.53 -8.70 -12.16
CA ALA A 146 -10.89 -7.43 -11.84
C ALA A 146 -10.86 -6.50 -13.07
N LEU A 147 -10.43 -7.02 -14.23
CA LEU A 147 -10.42 -6.28 -15.50
C LEU A 147 -11.82 -5.84 -15.92
N GLU A 148 -12.83 -6.70 -15.85
CA GLU A 148 -14.21 -6.34 -16.21
C GLU A 148 -14.69 -5.09 -15.42
N PHE A 149 -14.40 -5.06 -14.12
CA PHE A 149 -14.80 -3.96 -13.24
C PHE A 149 -13.94 -2.71 -13.42
N TYR A 150 -12.62 -2.85 -13.58
CA TYR A 150 -11.75 -1.72 -13.90
C TYR A 150 -12.08 -1.09 -15.25
N GLU A 151 -12.45 -1.88 -16.27
CA GLU A 151 -12.88 -1.39 -17.57
C GLU A 151 -14.20 -0.60 -17.49
N LYS A 152 -15.14 -1.00 -16.63
CA LYS A 152 -16.35 -0.21 -16.36
C LYS A 152 -16.01 1.11 -15.67
N ALA A 153 -15.12 1.07 -14.67
CA ALA A 153 -14.70 2.26 -13.93
C ALA A 153 -14.00 3.28 -14.85
N ILE A 154 -13.07 2.82 -15.69
CA ILE A 154 -12.29 3.72 -16.53
C ILE A 154 -13.13 4.34 -17.64
N LYS A 155 -14.09 3.62 -18.23
CA LYS A 155 -15.03 4.18 -19.23
C LYS A 155 -15.84 5.35 -18.66
N ILE A 156 -16.28 5.25 -17.41
CA ILE A 156 -16.98 6.34 -16.74
C ILE A 156 -16.04 7.53 -16.53
N LYS A 157 -14.81 7.29 -16.06
CA LYS A 157 -13.81 8.35 -15.84
C LYS A 157 -13.41 9.04 -17.14
N GLU A 158 -13.20 8.30 -18.23
CA GLU A 158 -12.85 8.85 -19.55
C GLU A 158 -13.95 9.77 -20.11
N LYS A 159 -15.22 9.47 -19.79
CA LYS A 159 -16.35 10.31 -20.19
C LYS A 159 -16.52 11.56 -19.31
N SER A 160 -16.22 11.45 -18.02
CA SER A 160 -16.52 12.48 -17.02
C SER A 160 -15.34 13.41 -16.68
N LEU A 161 -14.10 12.99 -16.95
CA LEU A 161 -12.90 13.71 -16.57
C LEU A 161 -12.12 14.23 -17.79
N PRO A 162 -11.35 15.32 -17.62
CA PRO A 162 -10.39 15.76 -18.64
C PRO A 162 -9.36 14.66 -18.98
N PRO A 163 -8.85 14.58 -20.22
CA PRO A 163 -7.94 13.51 -20.65
C PRO A 163 -6.65 13.33 -19.83
N ASN A 164 -6.17 14.39 -19.18
CA ASN A 164 -4.96 14.35 -18.33
C ASN A 164 -5.28 14.40 -16.84
N HIS A 165 -6.48 13.98 -16.41
CA HIS A 165 -6.84 13.96 -15.00
C HIS A 165 -6.09 12.83 -14.26
N PRO A 166 -5.47 13.07 -13.08
CA PRO A 166 -4.71 12.06 -12.34
C PRO A 166 -5.47 10.75 -12.06
N ASP A 167 -6.78 10.82 -11.78
CA ASP A 167 -7.60 9.63 -11.57
C ASP A 167 -7.66 8.65 -12.75
N LEU A 168 -7.44 9.12 -13.99
CA LEU A 168 -7.29 8.26 -15.16
C LEU A 168 -5.95 7.51 -15.12
N ALA A 169 -4.89 8.19 -14.69
CA ALA A 169 -3.56 7.60 -14.51
C ALA A 169 -3.61 6.46 -13.49
N THR A 170 -4.25 6.67 -12.33
CA THR A 170 -4.48 5.61 -11.33
C THR A 170 -5.26 4.43 -11.90
N SER A 171 -6.29 4.68 -12.71
CA SER A 171 -7.07 3.60 -13.32
C SER A 171 -6.27 2.80 -14.36
N TYR A 172 -5.48 3.46 -15.22
CA TYR A 172 -4.58 2.75 -16.13
C TYR A 172 -3.51 1.96 -15.36
N ASN A 173 -2.96 2.52 -14.28
CA ASN A 173 -2.01 1.81 -13.43
C ASN A 173 -2.61 0.51 -12.85
N ASN A 174 -3.83 0.54 -12.31
CA ASN A 174 -4.50 -0.65 -11.76
C ASN A 174 -4.72 -1.72 -12.83
N ILE A 175 -5.14 -1.32 -14.04
CA ILE A 175 -5.31 -2.26 -15.17
C ILE A 175 -3.95 -2.85 -15.59
N GLY A 176 -2.91 -2.02 -15.65
CA GLY A 176 -1.54 -2.46 -15.95
C GLY A 176 -1.01 -3.47 -14.93
N GLU A 177 -1.32 -3.27 -13.65
CA GLU A 177 -0.98 -4.20 -12.57
C GLU A 177 -1.64 -5.56 -12.74
N VAL A 178 -2.94 -5.60 -13.06
CA VAL A 178 -3.64 -6.86 -13.33
C VAL A 178 -3.01 -7.60 -14.51
N TYR A 179 -2.71 -6.89 -15.61
CA TYR A 179 -2.03 -7.53 -16.75
C TYR A 179 -0.64 -8.04 -16.41
N ARG A 180 0.13 -7.32 -15.57
CA ARG A 180 1.43 -7.79 -15.08
C ARG A 180 1.28 -9.06 -14.25
N ASN A 181 0.30 -9.09 -13.34
CA ASN A 181 0.04 -10.25 -12.48
C ASN A 181 -0.43 -11.48 -13.30
N MET A 182 -1.07 -11.27 -14.45
CA MET A 182 -1.40 -12.31 -15.44
C MET A 182 -0.21 -12.75 -16.31
N GLY A 183 0.96 -12.12 -16.18
CA GLY A 183 2.12 -12.36 -17.04
C GLY A 183 2.06 -11.72 -18.42
N ASN A 184 1.03 -10.90 -18.71
CA ASN A 184 0.93 -10.17 -19.97
C ASN A 184 1.65 -8.82 -19.88
N TYR A 185 2.99 -8.89 -19.83
CA TYR A 185 3.83 -7.72 -19.60
C TYR A 185 3.76 -6.66 -20.70
N SER A 186 3.56 -7.06 -21.96
CA SER A 186 3.40 -6.11 -23.07
C SER A 186 2.16 -5.25 -22.89
N LYS A 187 1.03 -5.85 -22.52
CA LYS A 187 -0.21 -5.10 -22.27
C LYS A 187 -0.10 -4.27 -20.99
N ALA A 188 0.57 -4.78 -19.96
CA ALA A 188 0.88 -4.00 -18.75
C ALA A 188 1.66 -2.73 -19.08
N LEU A 189 2.68 -2.82 -19.95
CA LEU A 189 3.47 -1.67 -20.40
C LEU A 189 2.62 -0.63 -21.13
N GLU A 190 1.72 -1.04 -22.04
CA GLU A 190 0.81 -0.10 -22.72
C GLU A 190 -0.01 0.74 -21.72
N PHE A 191 -0.50 0.11 -20.66
CA PHE A 191 -1.28 0.80 -19.63
C PHE A 191 -0.42 1.66 -18.70
N TYR A 192 0.76 1.17 -18.28
CA TYR A 192 1.68 1.97 -17.48
C TYR A 192 2.26 3.17 -18.24
N GLU A 193 2.43 3.07 -19.56
CA GLU A 193 2.87 4.19 -20.39
C GLU A 193 1.79 5.28 -20.49
N LYS A 194 0.51 4.91 -20.56
CA LYS A 194 -0.62 5.86 -20.48
C LYS A 194 -0.68 6.55 -19.12
N ASP A 195 -0.54 5.80 -18.03
CA ASP A 195 -0.40 6.36 -16.68
C ASP A 195 0.76 7.37 -16.62
N LEU A 196 1.96 6.96 -17.04
CA LEU A 196 3.14 7.82 -17.01
C LEU A 196 2.95 9.11 -17.85
N GLU A 197 2.30 9.02 -19.01
CA GLU A 197 2.02 10.18 -19.85
C GLU A 197 1.12 11.20 -19.14
N ILE A 198 0.03 10.73 -18.51
CA ILE A 198 -0.90 11.58 -17.77
C ILE A 198 -0.21 12.18 -16.55
N THR A 199 0.47 11.35 -15.76
CA THR A 199 1.17 11.74 -14.54
C THR A 199 2.26 12.79 -14.83
N LYS A 200 2.98 12.69 -15.96
CA LYS A 200 3.94 13.71 -16.42
C LYS A 200 3.30 15.06 -16.78
N LYS A 201 2.10 15.05 -17.35
CA LYS A 201 1.41 16.28 -17.76
C LYS A 201 0.69 16.96 -16.60
N SER A 202 0.26 16.18 -15.61
CA SER A 202 -0.62 16.65 -14.53
C SER A 202 0.12 17.00 -13.24
N LEU A 203 1.30 16.41 -12.99
CA LEU A 203 2.01 16.54 -11.71
C LEU A 203 3.41 17.14 -11.87
N PRO A 204 3.96 17.76 -10.80
CA PRO A 204 5.33 18.29 -10.82
C PRO A 204 6.39 17.19 -11.05
N PRO A 205 7.57 17.51 -11.62
CA PRO A 205 8.58 16.53 -12.02
C PRO A 205 9.13 15.60 -10.93
N ASN A 206 9.03 15.98 -9.65
CA ASN A 206 9.48 15.16 -8.51
C ASN A 206 8.32 14.59 -7.68
N HIS A 207 7.11 14.55 -8.23
CA HIS A 207 5.96 13.99 -7.53
C HIS A 207 6.14 12.47 -7.28
N PRO A 208 5.81 11.95 -6.09
CA PRO A 208 5.93 10.51 -5.78
C PRO A 208 5.24 9.59 -6.79
N ASP A 209 4.11 10.00 -7.35
CA ASP A 209 3.37 9.20 -8.34
C ASP A 209 4.18 8.96 -9.63
N LEU A 210 4.99 9.92 -10.08
CA LEU A 210 5.91 9.71 -11.20
C LEU A 210 6.92 8.60 -10.88
N ALA A 211 7.40 8.54 -9.64
CA ALA A 211 8.28 7.47 -9.22
C ALA A 211 7.58 6.11 -9.23
N THR A 212 6.30 6.06 -8.86
CA THR A 212 5.48 4.85 -8.92
C THR A 212 5.28 4.38 -10.36
N SER A 213 4.89 5.26 -11.28
CA SER A 213 4.75 4.92 -12.70
C SER A 213 6.06 4.37 -13.29
N TYR A 214 7.19 5.04 -13.04
CA TYR A 214 8.49 4.54 -13.50
C TYR A 214 8.86 3.19 -12.88
N ASN A 215 8.59 3.00 -11.58
CA ASN A 215 8.85 1.72 -10.91
C ASN A 215 8.04 0.57 -11.53
N ASN A 216 6.77 0.81 -11.88
CA ASN A 216 5.89 -0.23 -12.42
C ASN A 216 6.28 -0.63 -13.85
N ILE A 217 6.73 0.33 -14.67
CA ILE A 217 7.36 0.04 -15.96
C ILE A 217 8.65 -0.76 -15.76
N GLY A 218 9.47 -0.39 -14.76
CA GLY A 218 10.68 -1.13 -14.40
C GLY A 218 10.38 -2.59 -14.04
N LEU A 219 9.36 -2.82 -13.20
CA LEU A 219 8.89 -4.17 -12.83
C LEU A 219 8.44 -4.97 -14.05
N ALA A 220 7.68 -4.37 -14.97
CA ALA A 220 7.25 -5.07 -16.17
C ALA A 220 8.44 -5.50 -17.05
N TYR A 221 9.45 -4.64 -17.24
CA TYR A 221 10.67 -5.03 -17.96
C TYR A 221 11.50 -6.08 -17.22
N ASP A 222 11.56 -6.00 -15.89
CA ASP A 222 12.25 -6.99 -15.06
C ASP A 222 11.61 -8.38 -15.19
N ASN A 223 10.27 -8.45 -15.13
CA ASN A 223 9.54 -9.71 -15.32
C ASN A 223 9.65 -10.29 -16.75
N MET A 224 9.95 -9.45 -17.75
CA MET A 224 10.30 -9.87 -19.11
C MET A 224 11.76 -10.34 -19.25
N GLY A 225 12.58 -10.23 -18.19
CA GLY A 225 14.02 -10.51 -18.22
C GLY A 225 14.85 -9.40 -18.88
N ASN A 226 14.27 -8.24 -19.20
CA ASN A 226 14.99 -7.09 -19.75
C ASN A 226 15.53 -6.21 -18.61
N TYR A 227 16.49 -6.76 -17.86
CA TYR A 227 17.04 -6.13 -16.66
C TYR A 227 17.72 -4.78 -16.92
N SER A 228 18.35 -4.60 -18.09
CA SER A 228 18.97 -3.32 -18.46
C SER A 228 17.94 -2.21 -18.56
N LYS A 229 16.80 -2.47 -19.23
CA LYS A 229 15.72 -1.48 -19.34
C LYS A 229 15.01 -1.29 -18.00
N ALA A 230 14.82 -2.35 -17.22
CA ALA A 230 14.29 -2.26 -15.86
C ALA A 230 15.12 -1.30 -15.00
N LEU A 231 16.45 -1.44 -15.01
CA LEU A 231 17.38 -0.57 -14.28
C LEU A 231 17.28 0.91 -14.68
N GLU A 232 17.11 1.23 -15.96
CA GLU A 232 16.89 2.62 -16.41
C GLU A 232 15.64 3.25 -15.77
N PHE A 233 14.57 2.48 -15.67
CA PHE A 233 13.29 2.92 -15.09
C PHE A 233 13.34 2.96 -13.56
N TYR A 234 13.97 1.97 -12.92
CA TYR A 234 14.20 1.98 -11.48
C TYR A 234 15.08 3.15 -11.04
N ASP A 235 16.13 3.50 -11.79
CA ASP A 235 16.98 4.65 -11.50
C ASP A 235 16.21 5.98 -11.58
N LYS A 236 15.33 6.15 -12.58
CA LYS A 236 14.43 7.32 -12.66
C LYS A 236 13.50 7.40 -11.46
N SER A 237 12.92 6.28 -11.05
CA SER A 237 12.06 6.18 -9.86
C SER A 237 12.82 6.54 -8.57
N LEU A 238 14.01 5.94 -8.38
CA LEU A 238 14.86 6.16 -7.23
C LEU A 238 15.28 7.63 -7.10
N LYS A 239 15.73 8.25 -8.19
CA LYS A 239 16.12 9.68 -8.20
C LYS A 239 15.00 10.62 -7.78
N ILE A 240 13.75 10.31 -8.11
CA ILE A 240 12.60 11.09 -7.66
C ILE A 240 12.39 10.87 -6.16
N ARG A 241 12.37 9.61 -5.72
CA ARG A 241 12.17 9.25 -4.30
C ARG A 241 13.25 9.82 -3.39
N GLU A 242 14.51 9.82 -3.80
CA GLU A 242 15.62 10.40 -3.03
C GLU A 242 15.47 11.93 -2.86
N LYS A 243 14.82 12.61 -3.81
CA LYS A 243 14.56 14.06 -3.74
C LYS A 243 13.31 14.39 -2.93
N SER A 244 12.28 13.55 -2.97
CA SER A 244 10.97 13.86 -2.41
C SER A 244 10.69 13.22 -1.05
N LEU A 245 11.46 12.20 -0.65
CA LEU A 245 11.22 11.43 0.58
C LEU A 245 12.36 11.57 1.59
N PRO A 246 12.06 11.42 2.90
CA PRO A 246 13.09 11.30 3.93
C PRO A 246 14.03 10.10 3.69
N PRO A 247 15.31 10.17 4.10
CA PRO A 247 16.31 9.12 3.81
C PRO A 247 15.97 7.69 4.28
N ASN A 248 15.14 7.53 5.31
CA ASN A 248 14.73 6.21 5.82
C ASN A 248 13.29 5.84 5.41
N HIS A 249 12.74 6.46 4.36
CA HIS A 249 11.38 6.15 3.91
C HIS A 249 11.32 4.74 3.31
N PRO A 250 10.31 3.90 3.64
CA PRO A 250 10.21 2.52 3.16
C PRO A 250 10.28 2.38 1.63
N SER A 251 9.70 3.32 0.88
CA SER A 251 9.76 3.31 -0.60
C SER A 251 11.19 3.38 -1.18
N LEU A 252 12.16 3.97 -0.46
CA LEU A 252 13.57 3.94 -0.85
C LEU A 252 14.14 2.53 -0.69
N ALA A 253 13.78 1.83 0.39
CA ALA A 253 14.18 0.44 0.59
C ALA A 253 13.64 -0.46 -0.53
N THR A 254 12.39 -0.27 -0.96
CA THR A 254 11.82 -1.00 -2.09
C THR A 254 12.55 -0.70 -3.40
N SER A 255 12.87 0.57 -3.69
CA SER A 255 13.66 0.93 -4.88
C SER A 255 15.02 0.26 -4.90
N TYR A 256 15.77 0.32 -3.78
CA TYR A 256 17.08 -0.33 -3.71
C TYR A 256 16.96 -1.85 -3.81
N ASN A 257 15.93 -2.47 -3.22
CA ASN A 257 15.71 -3.91 -3.37
C ASN A 257 15.48 -4.31 -4.84
N ASN A 258 14.62 -3.59 -5.57
CA ASN A 258 14.32 -3.89 -6.97
C ASN A 258 15.56 -3.76 -7.88
N ILE A 259 16.38 -2.72 -7.63
CA ILE A 259 17.67 -2.56 -8.34
C ILE A 259 18.63 -3.70 -8.01
N GLY A 260 18.72 -4.08 -6.73
CA GLY A 260 19.54 -5.19 -6.28
C GLY A 260 19.14 -6.51 -6.93
N GLU A 261 17.84 -6.76 -7.04
CA GLU A 261 17.28 -7.93 -7.73
C GLU A 261 17.60 -7.96 -9.21
N ALA A 262 17.42 -6.85 -9.93
CA ALA A 262 17.80 -6.78 -11.34
C ALA A 262 19.30 -7.10 -11.53
N TYR A 263 20.18 -6.56 -10.68
CA TYR A 263 21.61 -6.89 -10.73
C TYR A 263 21.91 -8.36 -10.39
N ARG A 264 21.22 -8.93 -9.41
CA ARG A 264 21.35 -10.36 -9.06
C ARG A 264 20.97 -11.23 -10.25
N ASN A 265 19.85 -10.92 -10.91
CA ASN A 265 19.36 -11.68 -12.06
C ASN A 265 20.29 -11.56 -13.29
N MET A 266 21.05 -10.46 -13.38
CA MET A 266 22.15 -10.30 -14.35
C MET A 266 23.46 -11.01 -13.95
N GLY A 267 23.50 -11.68 -12.79
CA GLY A 267 24.71 -12.30 -12.23
C GLY A 267 25.72 -11.30 -11.63
N ASN A 268 25.37 -10.02 -11.53
CA ASN A 268 26.21 -9.01 -10.89
C ASN A 268 25.95 -8.95 -9.38
N TYR A 269 26.35 -10.01 -8.68
CA TYR A 269 26.06 -10.17 -7.27
C TYR A 269 26.71 -9.09 -6.37
N SER A 270 27.88 -8.57 -6.76
CA SER A 270 28.55 -7.51 -5.98
C SER A 270 27.74 -6.22 -5.97
N LYS A 271 27.18 -5.80 -7.11
CA LYS A 271 26.26 -4.65 -7.15
C LYS A 271 24.95 -4.97 -6.47
N ALA A 272 24.42 -6.19 -6.63
CA ALA A 272 23.20 -6.61 -5.95
C ALA A 272 23.31 -6.42 -4.43
N LEU A 273 24.41 -6.90 -3.83
CA LEU A 273 24.69 -6.76 -2.40
C LEU A 273 24.77 -5.29 -1.95
N GLU A 274 25.42 -4.42 -2.71
CA GLU A 274 25.49 -2.98 -2.38
C GLU A 274 24.07 -2.37 -2.22
N PHE A 275 23.17 -2.69 -3.16
CA PHE A 275 21.81 -2.20 -3.14
C PHE A 275 20.94 -2.88 -2.09
N TYR A 276 21.08 -4.19 -1.90
CA TYR A 276 20.38 -4.90 -0.82
C TYR A 276 20.81 -4.41 0.56
N ASP A 277 22.07 -4.09 0.78
CA ASP A 277 22.54 -3.51 2.06
C ASP A 277 21.93 -2.13 2.33
N LYS A 278 21.78 -1.28 1.30
CA LYS A 278 21.08 0.01 1.44
C LYS A 278 19.61 -0.21 1.82
N SER A 279 18.94 -1.17 1.18
CA SER A 279 17.56 -1.54 1.49
C SER A 279 17.40 -2.05 2.93
N LEU A 280 18.26 -3.00 3.33
CA LEU A 280 18.25 -3.60 4.66
C LEU A 280 18.46 -2.55 5.75
N LYS A 281 19.44 -1.64 5.59
CA LYS A 281 19.71 -0.56 6.56
C LYS A 281 18.52 0.36 6.80
N ILE A 282 17.70 0.61 5.78
CA ILE A 282 16.47 1.39 5.93
C ILE A 282 15.43 0.58 6.70
N ARG A 283 15.20 -0.67 6.28
CA ARG A 283 14.22 -1.57 6.91
C ARG A 283 14.53 -1.83 8.38
N GLU A 284 15.79 -2.05 8.75
CA GLU A 284 16.22 -2.25 10.14
C GLU A 284 15.93 -1.04 11.03
N LYS A 285 15.92 0.18 10.46
CA LYS A 285 15.59 1.41 11.20
C LYS A 285 14.09 1.68 11.28
N SER A 286 13.32 1.24 10.29
CA SER A 286 11.90 1.61 10.16
C SER A 286 10.93 0.52 10.59
N LEU A 287 11.37 -0.74 10.68
CA LEU A 287 10.51 -1.89 10.91
C LEU A 287 10.84 -2.59 12.24
N PRO A 288 9.85 -3.26 12.86
CA PRO A 288 10.11 -4.08 14.03
C PRO A 288 11.00 -5.29 13.68
N PRO A 289 11.78 -5.84 14.64
CA PRO A 289 12.80 -6.85 14.36
C PRO A 289 12.32 -8.15 13.68
N ASN A 290 11.05 -8.52 13.85
CA ASN A 290 10.47 -9.73 13.25
C ASN A 290 9.58 -9.42 12.03
N HIS A 291 9.73 -8.25 11.40
CA HIS A 291 8.92 -7.89 10.23
C HIS A 291 9.29 -8.77 9.01
N PRO A 292 8.31 -9.30 8.26
CA PRO A 292 8.57 -10.15 7.08
C PRO A 292 9.53 -9.54 6.04
N ASP A 293 9.43 -8.24 5.76
CA ASP A 293 10.36 -7.54 4.87
C ASP A 293 11.85 -7.63 5.27
N LEU A 294 12.17 -7.74 6.56
CA LEU A 294 13.54 -7.98 7.01
C LEU A 294 14.00 -9.38 6.62
N ALA A 295 13.13 -10.38 6.76
CA ALA A 295 13.43 -11.73 6.28
C ALA A 295 13.68 -11.76 4.78
N THR A 296 12.85 -11.07 3.99
CA THR A 296 13.04 -10.95 2.54
C THR A 296 14.38 -10.31 2.20
N SER A 297 14.79 -9.24 2.91
CA SER A 297 16.11 -8.62 2.73
C SER A 297 17.25 -9.59 3.03
N TYR A 298 17.22 -10.29 4.16
CA TYR A 298 18.24 -11.26 4.51
C TYR A 298 18.28 -12.44 3.53
N ASN A 299 17.12 -12.92 3.07
CA ASN A 299 17.04 -13.97 2.05
C ASN A 299 17.69 -13.53 0.73
N ASN A 300 17.39 -12.32 0.27
CA ASN A 300 17.95 -11.77 -0.97
C ASN A 300 19.48 -11.61 -0.90
N ILE A 301 20.01 -11.14 0.24
CA ILE A 301 21.45 -11.06 0.51
C ILE A 301 22.08 -12.46 0.53
N GLY A 302 21.44 -13.42 1.22
CA GLY A 302 21.91 -14.80 1.28
C GLY A 302 22.00 -15.45 -0.11
N MET A 303 20.97 -15.26 -0.94
CA MET A 303 20.96 -15.72 -2.32
C MET A 303 22.03 -15.05 -3.19
N ALA A 304 22.30 -13.76 -2.98
CA ALA A 304 23.38 -13.07 -3.69
C ALA A 304 24.77 -13.61 -3.31
N TYR A 305 25.03 -13.89 -2.03
CA TYR A 305 26.27 -14.55 -1.60
C TYR A 305 26.39 -15.98 -2.13
N SER A 306 25.28 -16.74 -2.16
CA SER A 306 25.24 -18.06 -2.78
C SER A 306 25.63 -18.01 -4.26
N GLY A 307 25.13 -17.00 -4.99
CA GLY A 307 25.51 -16.74 -6.37
C GLY A 307 27.00 -16.41 -6.56
N GLN A 308 27.64 -15.76 -5.59
CA GLN A 308 29.09 -15.53 -5.58
C GLN A 308 29.91 -16.76 -5.19
N GLY A 309 29.28 -17.81 -4.66
CA GLY A 309 29.97 -18.97 -4.09
C GLY A 309 30.46 -18.78 -2.65
N ASP A 310 30.11 -17.68 -1.98
CA ASP A 310 30.38 -17.48 -0.54
C ASP A 310 29.27 -18.17 0.27
N TYR A 311 29.26 -19.50 0.22
CA TYR A 311 28.26 -20.34 0.88
C TYR A 311 28.19 -20.16 2.41
N PRO A 312 29.31 -19.96 3.15
CA PRO A 312 29.23 -19.67 4.58
C PRO A 312 28.46 -18.40 4.91
N LYS A 313 28.69 -17.29 4.18
CA LYS A 313 27.90 -16.07 4.39
C LYS A 313 26.45 -16.25 3.95
N ALA A 314 26.22 -16.91 2.82
CA ALA A 314 24.88 -17.20 2.33
C ALA A 314 24.05 -17.93 3.39
N LEU A 315 24.60 -18.98 3.99
CA LEU A 315 23.95 -19.76 5.04
C LEU A 315 23.59 -18.88 6.25
N SER A 316 24.53 -18.07 6.74
CA SER A 316 24.29 -17.19 7.89
C SER A 316 23.13 -16.20 7.66
N TYR A 317 23.01 -15.65 6.45
CA TYR A 317 21.92 -14.74 6.11
C TYR A 317 20.58 -15.46 5.93
N LEU A 318 20.58 -16.64 5.30
CA LEU A 318 19.37 -17.44 5.12
C LEU A 318 18.81 -17.94 6.47
N GLU A 319 19.67 -18.33 7.41
CA GLU A 319 19.26 -18.72 8.77
C GLU A 319 18.60 -17.56 9.53
N LYS A 320 19.10 -16.33 9.38
CA LYS A 320 18.44 -15.13 9.92
C LYS A 320 17.05 -14.91 9.30
N ALA A 321 16.93 -15.07 7.99
CA ALA A 321 15.65 -14.96 7.29
C ALA A 321 14.64 -16.00 7.79
N LEU A 322 15.07 -17.26 7.94
CA LEU A 322 14.24 -18.35 8.44
C LEU A 322 13.75 -18.06 9.87
N ALA A 323 14.66 -17.64 10.77
CA ALA A 323 14.32 -17.35 12.16
C ALA A 323 13.27 -16.23 12.30
N ILE A 324 13.25 -15.25 11.40
CA ILE A 324 12.22 -14.20 11.37
C ILE A 324 10.90 -14.76 10.83
N ARG A 325 10.94 -15.53 9.73
CA ARG A 325 9.75 -16.13 9.10
C ARG A 325 9.03 -17.08 10.05
N GLU A 326 9.75 -17.93 10.77
CA GLU A 326 9.18 -18.85 11.78
C GLU A 326 8.46 -18.13 12.93
N LYS A 327 8.88 -16.92 13.27
CA LYS A 327 8.24 -16.11 14.33
C LYS A 327 7.06 -15.28 13.83
N SER A 328 7.01 -14.98 12.53
CA SER A 328 6.07 -14.00 11.96
C SER A 328 5.00 -14.61 11.05
N LEU A 329 5.22 -15.82 10.56
CA LEU A 329 4.35 -16.50 9.59
C LEU A 329 3.86 -17.85 10.14
N PRO A 330 2.69 -18.34 9.70
CA PRO A 330 2.25 -19.68 10.04
C PRO A 330 3.24 -20.72 9.47
N PRO A 331 3.45 -21.87 10.14
CA PRO A 331 4.43 -22.89 9.71
C PRO A 331 4.24 -23.41 8.28
N THR A 332 3.02 -23.30 7.73
CA THR A 332 2.68 -23.73 6.37
C THR A 332 2.93 -22.66 5.31
N HIS A 333 3.47 -21.48 5.67
CA HIS A 333 3.68 -20.40 4.72
C HIS A 333 4.76 -20.77 3.68
N PRO A 334 4.51 -20.57 2.36
CA PRO A 334 5.45 -20.92 1.30
C PRO A 334 6.88 -20.39 1.52
N ASP A 335 7.00 -19.13 1.90
CA ASP A 335 8.28 -18.49 2.24
C ASP A 335 9.18 -19.26 3.22
N ILE A 336 8.61 -19.95 4.21
CA ILE A 336 9.40 -20.76 5.16
C ILE A 336 10.05 -21.90 4.39
N LYS A 337 9.26 -22.62 3.59
CA LYS A 337 9.73 -23.72 2.75
C LYS A 337 10.78 -23.26 1.76
N ASP A 338 10.54 -22.16 1.04
CA ASP A 338 11.48 -21.63 0.06
C ASP A 338 12.83 -21.25 0.71
N THR A 339 12.80 -20.74 1.94
CA THR A 339 14.04 -20.44 2.69
C THR A 339 14.80 -21.71 3.04
N ILE A 340 14.10 -22.75 3.50
CA ILE A 340 14.69 -24.04 3.84
C ILE A 340 15.32 -24.67 2.60
N ASP A 341 14.62 -24.65 1.46
CA ASP A 341 15.15 -25.17 0.19
C ASP A 341 16.44 -24.43 -0.23
N ASN A 342 16.49 -23.10 -0.03
CA ASN A 342 17.70 -22.31 -0.27
C ASN A 342 18.84 -22.68 0.70
N ILE A 343 18.53 -22.90 1.98
CA ILE A 343 19.52 -23.34 2.99
C ILE A 343 20.09 -24.71 2.62
N ASP A 344 19.22 -25.65 2.23
CA ASP A 344 19.63 -27.00 1.84
C ASP A 344 20.47 -27.00 0.57
N TYR A 345 20.14 -26.13 -0.39
CA TYR A 345 20.97 -25.92 -1.58
C TYR A 345 22.38 -25.44 -1.20
N VAL A 346 22.48 -24.41 -0.34
CA VAL A 346 23.77 -23.86 0.10
C VAL A 346 24.58 -24.91 0.86
N LYS A 347 23.95 -25.66 1.79
CA LYS A 347 24.61 -26.73 2.55
C LYS A 347 25.18 -27.84 1.67
N LYS A 348 24.53 -28.16 0.54
CA LYS A 348 25.03 -29.16 -0.43
C LYS A 348 26.24 -28.68 -1.23
N LYS A 349 26.49 -27.36 -1.26
CA LYS A 349 27.57 -26.72 -2.02
C LYS A 349 28.79 -26.38 -1.17
N MET A 350 28.65 -26.38 0.16
CA MET A 350 29.73 -26.35 1.14
C MET A 350 30.42 -27.71 1.20
#